data_AF-A0A246STT8-F1
#
_entry.id   AF-A0A246STT8-F1
#
_cell.length_a   1.000
_cell.length_b   1.000
_cell.length_c   1.000
_cell.angle_alpha   90.00
_cell.angle_beta   90.00
_cell.angle_gamma   90.00
#
_symmetry.space_group_name_H-M   'P 1'
#
loop_
_entity.id
_entity.type
_entity.pdbx_description
1 polymer ?
#
loop_
_entity_poly.entity_id
_entity_poly.type
_entity_poly.pdbx_seq_one_letter_code
_entity_poly.pdbx_strand_id
1 'polypeptide(L)'
;MRRLHAVALVAMVCAHAPAGAAAADLQWTQDPGSHCKFVAPASLTSGPTFWIGACVEGKASGEGMLRRRDGDKAGAAFFGRMKDGIPEIGVVDLTDGYRAGNFSDGDIGGQTESDPQNRIDAFRIAAEAARLISAKYAAEKNAGSARHYEELAKTLEQQTD
;
A
#
# COMPACT_ATOMS: atom_id res chain seq x y z
N MET A 1 -49.23 -60.64 -10.91
CA MET A 1 -49.98 -59.43 -10.51
C MET A 1 -49.17 -58.65 -9.49
N ARG A 2 -49.33 -57.32 -9.50
CA ARG A 2 -48.82 -56.27 -8.56
C ARG A 2 -47.38 -55.76 -8.75
N ARG A 3 -47.34 -54.55 -9.32
CA ARG A 3 -46.28 -53.53 -9.25
C ARG A 3 -46.12 -53.03 -7.82
N LEU A 4 -44.91 -52.64 -7.41
CA LEU A 4 -44.68 -51.50 -6.52
C LEU A 4 -43.32 -50.86 -6.85
N HIS A 5 -43.36 -49.57 -7.15
CA HIS A 5 -42.21 -48.71 -7.38
C HIS A 5 -41.79 -48.16 -6.01
N ALA A 6 -40.50 -48.18 -5.69
CA ALA A 6 -39.95 -47.44 -4.56
C ALA A 6 -38.99 -46.39 -5.10
N VAL A 7 -39.49 -45.16 -5.21
CA VAL A 7 -38.70 -43.95 -5.42
C VAL A 7 -38.04 -43.63 -4.08
N ALA A 8 -36.72 -43.68 -4.01
CA ALA A 8 -35.98 -43.21 -2.84
C ALA A 8 -35.50 -41.78 -3.11
N LEU A 9 -35.97 -40.85 -2.27
CA LEU A 9 -35.67 -39.42 -2.30
C LEU A 9 -34.17 -39.15 -2.15
N VAL A 10 -33.67 -38.24 -2.97
CA VAL A 10 -32.38 -37.57 -2.85
C VAL A 10 -32.44 -36.58 -1.68
N ALA A 11 -31.55 -36.70 -0.71
CA ALA A 11 -31.28 -35.67 0.29
C ALA A 11 -29.84 -35.17 0.10
N MET A 12 -29.66 -34.21 -0.81
CA MET A 12 -28.39 -33.50 -0.99
C MET A 12 -28.34 -32.37 0.04
N VAL A 13 -27.65 -32.61 1.15
CA VAL A 13 -27.36 -31.59 2.16
C VAL A 13 -26.28 -30.68 1.59
N CYS A 14 -26.66 -29.47 1.17
CA CYS A 14 -25.71 -28.41 0.84
C CYS A 14 -25.02 -27.95 2.13
N ALA A 15 -23.76 -28.33 2.30
CA ALA A 15 -22.88 -27.73 3.30
C ALA A 15 -22.67 -26.26 2.90
N HIS A 16 -23.22 -25.35 3.71
CA HIS A 16 -22.95 -23.93 3.59
C HIS A 16 -21.59 -23.69 4.23
N ALA A 17 -20.53 -23.63 3.42
CA ALA A 17 -19.25 -23.12 3.88
C ALA A 17 -19.44 -21.63 4.26
N PRO A 18 -18.89 -21.17 5.39
CA PRO A 18 -18.88 -19.75 5.68
C PRO A 18 -18.08 -19.07 4.57
N ALA A 19 -18.68 -18.07 3.93
CA ALA A 19 -17.96 -17.13 3.09
C ALA A 19 -16.92 -16.42 3.96
N GLY A 20 -15.70 -16.96 3.99
CA GLY A 20 -14.55 -16.19 4.42
C GLY A 20 -14.53 -14.95 3.55
N ALA A 21 -14.55 -13.78 4.17
CA ALA A 21 -14.32 -12.51 3.50
C ALA A 21 -13.12 -12.73 2.57
N ALA A 22 -13.36 -12.65 1.26
CA ALA A 22 -12.31 -12.82 0.29
C ALA A 22 -11.23 -11.82 0.67
N ALA A 23 -10.05 -12.32 1.08
CA ALA A 23 -8.87 -11.49 1.13
C ALA A 23 -8.82 -10.83 -0.25
N ALA A 24 -9.02 -9.51 -0.29
CA ALA A 24 -8.93 -8.77 -1.55
C ALA A 24 -7.65 -9.26 -2.23
N ASP A 25 -7.75 -9.73 -3.48
CA ASP A 25 -6.60 -10.26 -4.21
C ASP A 25 -5.55 -9.16 -4.33
N LEU A 26 -4.63 -9.14 -3.36
CA LEU A 26 -3.63 -8.09 -3.25
C LEU A 26 -2.75 -8.19 -4.49
N GLN A 27 -2.68 -7.09 -5.23
CA GLN A 27 -1.90 -7.03 -6.47
C GLN A 27 -0.42 -6.91 -6.12
N TRP A 28 0.22 -8.06 -5.96
CA TRP A 28 1.66 -8.17 -5.76
C TRP A 28 2.41 -7.76 -7.02
N THR A 29 3.46 -6.98 -6.82
CA THR A 29 4.41 -6.59 -7.84
C THR A 29 5.81 -6.54 -7.23
N GLN A 30 6.80 -6.11 -8.00
CA GLN A 30 8.15 -5.97 -7.53
C GLN A 30 8.86 -4.79 -8.19
N ASP A 31 9.83 -4.23 -7.48
CA ASP A 31 10.73 -3.21 -7.98
C ASP A 31 11.48 -3.74 -9.23
N PRO A 32 11.44 -3.07 -10.38
CA PRO A 32 12.12 -3.53 -11.59
C PRO A 32 13.65 -3.66 -11.47
N GLY A 33 14.29 -2.86 -10.62
CA GLY A 33 15.74 -2.85 -10.43
C GLY A 33 16.22 -3.72 -9.28
N SER A 34 15.54 -3.69 -8.13
CA SER A 34 15.95 -4.47 -6.94
C SER A 34 15.23 -5.79 -6.77
N HIS A 35 14.17 -6.04 -7.53
CA HIS A 35 13.26 -7.19 -7.37
C HIS A 35 12.58 -7.28 -5.99
N CYS A 36 12.63 -6.21 -5.20
CA CYS A 36 11.93 -6.16 -3.92
C CYS A 36 10.43 -6.24 -4.12
N LYS A 37 9.76 -7.20 -3.46
CA LYS A 37 8.33 -7.45 -3.63
C LYS A 37 7.48 -6.59 -2.72
N PHE A 38 6.36 -6.12 -3.25
CA PHE A 38 5.39 -5.34 -2.50
C PHE A 38 3.99 -5.38 -3.13
N VAL A 39 3.00 -4.98 -2.34
CA VAL A 39 1.66 -4.61 -2.78
C VAL A 39 1.63 -3.10 -2.95
N ALA A 40 1.22 -2.64 -4.13
CA ALA A 40 1.03 -1.21 -4.39
C ALA A 40 -0.40 -0.80 -3.99
N PRO A 41 -0.60 0.31 -3.26
CA PRO A 41 -1.94 0.87 -3.06
C PRO A 41 -2.61 1.13 -4.41
N ALA A 42 -3.90 0.80 -4.55
CA ALA A 42 -4.62 0.95 -5.81
C ALA A 42 -4.56 2.39 -6.35
N SER A 43 -4.62 3.39 -5.46
CA SER A 43 -4.47 4.81 -5.78
C SER A 43 -3.12 5.22 -6.37
N LEU A 44 -2.07 4.40 -6.21
CA LEU A 44 -0.77 4.62 -6.85
C LEU A 44 -0.84 4.41 -8.38
N THR A 45 -1.93 3.81 -8.88
CA THR A 45 -2.20 3.49 -10.29
C THR A 45 -1.23 2.45 -10.90
N SER A 46 -1.54 1.89 -12.07
CA SER A 46 -0.79 0.76 -12.68
C SER A 46 0.46 1.19 -13.48
N GLY A 47 1.67 0.74 -13.14
CA GLY A 47 2.89 1.08 -13.89
C GLY A 47 4.19 0.69 -13.15
N PRO A 48 5.37 0.92 -13.75
CA PRO A 48 6.64 0.65 -13.09
C PRO A 48 6.74 1.42 -11.77
N THR A 49 6.88 0.67 -10.68
CA THR A 49 6.90 1.20 -9.33
C THR A 49 8.20 0.77 -8.66
N PHE A 50 8.86 1.73 -8.02
CA PHE A 50 10.17 1.53 -7.40
C PHE A 50 10.04 1.69 -5.90
N TRP A 51 10.65 0.76 -5.15
CA TRP A 51 10.71 0.81 -3.70
C TRP A 51 12.02 1.45 -3.26
N ILE A 52 11.91 2.47 -2.42
CA ILE A 52 13.05 3.07 -1.74
C ILE A 52 12.86 2.89 -0.25
N GLY A 53 13.60 1.94 0.33
CA GLY A 53 13.52 1.57 1.74
C GLY A 53 14.25 0.24 1.96
N ALA A 54 14.07 -0.36 3.14
CA ALA A 54 14.66 -1.66 3.41
C ALA A 54 13.92 -2.77 2.64
N CYS A 55 14.68 -3.75 2.14
CA CYS A 55 14.13 -4.95 1.52
C CYS A 55 14.61 -6.17 2.31
N VAL A 56 13.75 -6.67 3.21
CA VAL A 56 14.06 -7.77 4.11
C VAL A 56 13.41 -9.03 3.56
N GLU A 57 14.18 -10.11 3.42
CA GLU A 57 13.72 -11.37 2.84
C GLU A 57 13.04 -11.22 1.46
N GLY A 58 13.52 -10.26 0.66
CA GLY A 58 12.99 -9.97 -0.67
C GLY A 58 11.66 -9.21 -0.68
N LYS A 59 11.24 -8.63 0.45
CA LYS A 59 10.00 -7.85 0.58
C LYS A 59 10.23 -6.47 1.17
N ALA A 60 9.47 -5.48 0.70
CA ALA A 60 9.51 -4.13 1.24
C ALA A 60 9.16 -4.14 2.73
N SER A 61 9.99 -3.50 3.57
CA SER A 61 9.85 -3.53 5.03
C SER A 61 10.30 -2.21 5.65
N GLY A 62 9.62 -1.80 6.73
CA GLY A 62 9.87 -0.54 7.41
C GLY A 62 9.36 0.68 6.66
N GLU A 63 9.79 1.85 7.08
CA GLU A 63 9.47 3.11 6.40
C GLU A 63 10.17 3.23 5.05
N GLY A 64 9.47 3.81 4.08
CA GLY A 64 10.02 4.11 2.77
C GLY A 64 9.00 4.68 1.80
N MET A 65 9.35 4.63 0.53
CA MET A 65 8.55 5.21 -0.56
C MET A 65 8.35 4.21 -1.69
N LEU A 66 7.11 4.10 -2.18
CA LEU A 66 6.84 3.57 -3.51
C LEU A 66 6.66 4.73 -4.47
N ARG A 67 7.51 4.83 -5.49
CA ARG A 67 7.40 5.86 -6.53
C ARG A 67 7.01 5.24 -7.86
N ARG A 68 5.86 5.66 -8.38
CA ARG A 68 5.48 5.38 -9.77
C ARG A 68 6.32 6.25 -10.71
N ARG A 69 6.85 5.66 -11.78
CA ARG A 69 7.43 6.41 -12.91
C ARG A 69 6.86 5.96 -14.24
N ASP A 70 6.43 6.93 -15.03
CA ASP A 70 6.11 6.77 -16.44
C ASP A 70 7.14 7.58 -17.26
N GLY A 71 8.25 6.92 -17.62
CA GLY A 71 9.41 7.60 -18.20
C GLY A 71 10.00 8.64 -17.24
N ASP A 72 10.15 9.88 -17.70
CA ASP A 72 10.70 10.99 -16.91
C ASP A 72 9.67 11.65 -15.98
N LYS A 73 8.38 11.30 -16.10
CA LYS A 73 7.32 11.88 -15.27
C LYS A 73 7.18 11.11 -13.98
N ALA A 74 7.36 11.83 -12.89
CA ALA A 74 7.15 11.32 -11.56
C ALA A 74 5.63 11.34 -11.27
N GLY A 75 5.02 10.16 -11.15
CA GLY A 75 3.59 10.01 -10.87
C GLY A 75 3.28 10.07 -9.37
N ALA A 76 2.13 9.51 -8.96
CA ALA A 76 1.79 9.37 -7.55
C ALA A 76 2.90 8.65 -6.75
N ALA A 77 3.02 8.97 -5.46
CA ALA A 77 3.92 8.28 -4.55
C ALA A 77 3.20 7.87 -3.27
N PHE A 78 3.54 6.68 -2.77
CA PHE A 78 3.23 6.31 -1.41
C PHE A 78 4.43 6.59 -0.52
N PHE A 79 4.20 7.18 0.65
CA PHE A 79 5.16 7.35 1.73
C PHE A 79 4.57 6.74 2.99
N GLY A 80 5.26 5.77 3.57
CA GLY A 80 4.80 5.19 4.81
C GLY A 80 5.54 3.93 5.20
N ARG A 81 4.90 3.14 6.07
CA ARG A 81 5.48 1.90 6.60
C ARG A 81 4.92 0.67 5.90
N MET A 82 5.85 -0.23 5.55
CA MET A 82 5.59 -1.53 4.95
C MET A 82 5.93 -2.64 5.94
N LYS A 83 5.17 -3.73 5.91
CA LYS A 83 5.47 -4.97 6.63
C LYS A 83 5.26 -6.15 5.71
N ASP A 84 6.29 -6.97 5.55
CA ASP A 84 6.28 -8.15 4.68
C ASP A 84 5.77 -7.83 3.27
N GLY A 85 6.14 -6.66 2.72
CA GLY A 85 5.72 -6.20 1.40
C GLY A 85 4.32 -5.59 1.34
N ILE A 86 3.57 -5.52 2.44
CA ILE A 86 2.22 -4.95 2.48
C ILE A 86 2.27 -3.59 3.16
N PRO A 87 1.63 -2.53 2.63
CA PRO A 87 1.51 -1.27 3.34
C PRO A 87 0.74 -1.46 4.65
N GLU A 88 1.22 -0.87 5.75
CA GLU A 88 0.48 -0.84 7.02
C GLU A 88 -0.30 0.47 7.14
N ILE A 89 0.40 1.59 6.94
CA ILE A 89 -0.10 2.94 7.16
C ILE A 89 0.79 3.93 6.39
N GLY A 90 0.20 5.00 5.88
CA GLY A 90 0.94 6.07 5.26
C GLY A 90 0.06 7.00 4.44
N VAL A 91 0.72 7.71 3.51
CA VAL A 91 0.10 8.69 2.64
C VAL A 91 0.38 8.33 1.18
N VAL A 92 -0.65 8.40 0.34
CA VAL A 92 -0.48 8.49 -1.11
C VAL A 92 -0.62 9.95 -1.52
N ASP A 93 0.46 10.49 -2.04
CA ASP A 93 0.58 11.80 -2.67
C ASP A 93 0.08 11.74 -4.11
N LEU A 94 -1.08 12.34 -4.33
CA LEU A 94 -1.79 12.42 -5.60
C LEU A 94 -1.70 13.85 -6.15
N THR A 95 -1.98 14.01 -7.44
CA THR A 95 -1.98 15.33 -8.09
C THR A 95 -2.96 16.32 -7.45
N ASP A 96 -4.06 15.83 -6.88
CA ASP A 96 -5.17 16.60 -6.32
C ASP A 96 -5.26 16.53 -4.78
N GLY A 97 -4.25 15.96 -4.10
CA GLY A 97 -4.16 15.95 -2.65
C GLY A 97 -3.62 14.65 -2.08
N TYR A 98 -4.05 14.32 -0.85
CA TYR A 98 -3.55 13.18 -0.11
C TYR A 98 -4.65 12.18 0.23
N ARG A 99 -4.32 10.90 0.08
CA ARG A 99 -5.02 9.83 0.81
C ARG A 99 -4.14 9.39 1.95
N ALA A 100 -4.67 9.38 3.17
CA ALA A 100 -3.90 9.13 4.38
C ALA A 100 -4.65 8.17 5.30
N GLY A 101 -3.93 7.20 5.87
CA GLY A 101 -4.47 6.28 6.86
C GLY A 101 -3.87 4.89 6.76
N ASN A 102 -4.55 3.94 7.38
CA ASN A 102 -4.20 2.53 7.31
C ASN A 102 -4.48 1.96 5.91
N PHE A 103 -3.75 0.91 5.57
CA PHE A 103 -4.04 0.10 4.40
C PHE A 103 -5.25 -0.81 4.68
N SER A 104 -6.30 -0.67 3.88
CA SER A 104 -7.48 -1.52 3.92
C SER A 104 -8.03 -1.70 2.52
N ASP A 105 -8.55 -2.88 2.22
CA ASP A 105 -9.24 -3.17 0.95
C ASP A 105 -8.41 -2.81 -0.29
N GLY A 106 -7.09 -3.00 -0.21
CA GLY A 106 -6.16 -2.76 -1.32
C GLY A 106 -5.69 -1.31 -1.48
N ASP A 107 -6.03 -0.40 -0.56
CA ASP A 107 -5.63 1.00 -0.68
C ASP A 107 -5.41 1.71 0.67
N ILE A 108 -4.83 2.90 0.62
CA ILE A 108 -4.61 3.76 1.79
C ILE A 108 -5.86 4.58 2.11
N GLY A 109 -6.24 4.60 3.39
CA GLY A 109 -7.36 5.38 3.89
C GLY A 109 -8.66 4.95 3.21
N GLY A 110 -9.06 3.69 3.40
CA GLY A 110 -10.24 3.05 2.78
C GLY A 110 -11.56 3.83 2.96
N GLN A 111 -12.68 3.26 2.48
CA GLN A 111 -13.97 3.96 2.33
C GLN A 111 -14.69 4.35 3.64
N THR A 112 -14.15 4.00 4.81
CA THR A 112 -14.75 4.33 6.10
C THR A 112 -14.19 5.66 6.58
N GLU A 113 -15.03 6.54 7.16
CA GLU A 113 -14.56 7.83 7.72
C GLU A 113 -13.30 7.61 8.55
N SER A 114 -12.20 8.22 8.09
CA SER A 114 -10.90 8.04 8.73
C SER A 114 -10.97 8.59 10.14
N ASP A 115 -10.77 7.73 11.13
CA ASP A 115 -10.40 8.15 12.49
C ASP A 115 -9.34 9.27 12.39
N PRO A 116 -9.62 10.48 12.90
CA PRO A 116 -8.70 11.61 12.82
C PRO A 116 -7.29 11.26 13.31
N GLN A 117 -7.18 10.40 14.33
CA GLN A 117 -5.89 9.96 14.85
C GLN A 117 -5.12 9.10 13.84
N ASN A 118 -5.79 8.17 13.15
CA ASN A 118 -5.17 7.38 12.09
C ASN A 118 -4.65 8.27 10.94
N ARG A 119 -5.35 9.36 10.63
CA ARG A 119 -4.91 10.32 9.62
C ARG A 119 -3.67 11.07 10.07
N ILE A 120 -3.63 11.53 11.33
CA ILE A 120 -2.46 12.19 11.93
C ILE A 120 -1.25 11.25 11.94
N ASP A 121 -1.44 10.01 12.40
CA ASP A 121 -0.37 9.01 12.46
C ASP A 121 0.18 8.70 11.07
N ALA A 122 -0.69 8.61 10.06
CA ALA A 122 -0.28 8.40 8.68
C ALA A 122 0.60 9.53 8.14
N PHE A 123 0.26 10.79 8.40
CA PHE A 123 1.08 11.93 8.00
C PHE A 123 2.42 11.98 8.75
N ARG A 124 2.43 11.68 10.05
CA ARG A 124 3.67 11.58 10.82
C ARG A 124 4.62 10.52 10.24
N ILE A 125 4.09 9.34 9.96
CA ILE A 125 4.87 8.23 9.38
C ILE A 125 5.33 8.54 7.96
N ALA A 126 4.50 9.21 7.16
CA ALA A 126 4.88 9.66 5.83
C ALA A 126 6.01 10.71 5.87
N ALA A 127 5.97 11.63 6.84
CA ALA A 127 7.04 12.61 7.05
C ALA A 127 8.35 11.94 7.49
N GLU A 128 8.29 10.96 8.40
CA GLU A 128 9.44 10.13 8.80
C GLU A 128 10.04 9.38 7.59
N ALA A 129 9.20 8.74 6.78
CA ALA A 129 9.63 8.08 5.56
C ALA A 129 10.30 9.06 4.58
N ALA A 130 9.71 10.23 4.33
CA ALA A 130 10.29 11.25 3.46
C ALA A 130 11.67 11.74 3.96
N ARG A 131 11.86 11.90 5.28
CA ARG A 131 13.18 12.22 5.87
C ARG A 131 14.20 11.11 5.65
N LEU A 132 13.79 9.84 5.75
CA LEU A 132 14.68 8.71 5.43
C LEU A 132 15.10 8.72 3.96
N ILE A 133 14.17 9.04 3.04
CA ILE A 133 14.49 9.17 1.61
C ILE A 133 15.45 10.35 1.36
N SER A 134 15.21 11.49 2.02
CA SER A 134 16.10 12.64 1.99
C SER A 134 17.53 12.26 2.42
N ALA A 135 17.67 11.59 3.57
CA ALA A 135 18.95 11.15 4.10
C ALA A 135 19.65 10.15 3.15
N LYS A 136 18.90 9.23 2.54
CA LYS A 136 19.44 8.30 1.53
C LYS A 136 20.02 9.06 0.34
N TYR A 137 19.29 10.01 -0.24
CA TYR A 137 19.79 10.81 -1.36
C TYR A 137 20.96 11.70 -0.98
N ALA A 138 21.00 12.21 0.25
CA ALA A 138 22.15 12.96 0.76
C ALA A 138 23.40 12.08 0.81
N ALA A 139 23.28 10.84 1.29
CA ALA A 139 24.37 9.85 1.30
C ALA A 139 24.85 9.49 -0.11
N GLU A 140 23.94 9.49 -1.08
CA GLU A 140 24.23 9.29 -2.52
C GLU A 140 24.78 10.55 -3.21
N LYS A 141 25.06 11.63 -2.46
CA LYS A 141 25.53 12.93 -2.95
C LYS A 141 24.56 13.62 -3.93
N ASN A 142 23.28 13.30 -3.85
CA ASN A 142 22.22 13.93 -4.61
C ASN A 142 21.50 15.00 -3.75
N ALA A 143 22.11 16.19 -3.67
CA ALA A 143 21.61 17.28 -2.84
C ALA A 143 20.23 17.81 -3.28
N GLY A 144 19.91 17.72 -4.58
CA GLY A 144 18.62 18.17 -5.11
C GLY A 144 17.46 17.31 -4.61
N SER A 145 17.58 15.99 -4.77
CA SER A 145 16.56 15.07 -4.24
C SER A 145 16.52 15.07 -2.72
N ALA A 146 17.66 15.17 -2.04
CA ALA A 146 17.68 15.29 -0.58
C ALA A 146 16.85 16.48 -0.08
N ARG A 147 17.10 17.68 -0.63
CA ARG A 147 16.34 18.89 -0.27
C ARG A 147 14.85 18.74 -0.58
N HIS A 148 14.52 18.20 -1.74
CA HIS A 148 13.12 18.01 -2.15
C HIS A 148 12.35 17.14 -1.14
N TYR A 149 12.89 15.99 -0.74
CA TYR A 149 12.20 15.11 0.21
C TYR A 149 12.20 15.65 1.64
N GLU A 150 13.19 16.45 2.02
CA GLU A 150 13.18 17.19 3.30
C GLU A 150 12.06 18.25 3.33
N GLU A 151 11.87 19.00 2.24
CA GLU A 151 10.77 19.96 2.11
C GLU A 151 9.41 19.25 2.11
N LEU A 152 9.28 18.12 1.40
CA LEU A 152 8.08 17.30 1.42
C LEU A 152 7.75 16.81 2.83
N ALA A 153 8.74 16.33 3.59
CA ALA A 153 8.53 15.89 4.97
C ALA A 153 7.92 16.98 5.85
N LYS A 154 8.36 18.23 5.70
CA LYS A 154 7.82 19.39 6.42
C LYS A 154 6.37 19.68 6.01
N THR A 155 6.07 19.61 4.71
CA THR A 155 4.69 19.78 4.20
C THR A 155 3.75 18.72 4.76
N LEU A 156 4.20 17.46 4.85
CA LEU A 156 3.43 16.36 5.42
C LEU A 156 3.19 16.55 6.93
N GLU A 157 4.19 17.02 7.67
CA GLU A 157 4.09 17.31 9.10
C GLU A 157 3.06 18.42 9.40
N GLN A 158 3.00 19.46 8.56
CA GLN A 158 1.99 20.53 8.67
C GLN A 158 0.54 20.04 8.50
N GLN A 159 0.32 18.82 8.01
CA GLN A 159 -1.03 18.23 7.93
C GLN A 159 -1.53 17.69 9.28
N THR A 160 -0.67 17.71 10.31
CA THR A 160 -0.96 17.21 11.66
C THR A 160 -1.27 18.32 12.68
N ASP A 161 -1.04 19.59 12.30
CA ASP A 161 -1.35 20.78 13.10
C ASP A 161 -2.84 21.17 13.01
#